data_AF-A0AAD5E5H7-F1
#
_entry.id   AF-A0AAD5E5H7-F1
#
_cell.length_a   1.000
_cell.length_b   1.000
_cell.length_c   1.000
_cell.angle_alpha   90.00
_cell.angle_beta   90.00
_cell.angle_gamma   90.00
#
_symmetry.space_group_name_H-M   'P 1'
#
loop_
_entity.id
_entity.type
_entity.pdbx_description
1 polymer ?
#
loop_
_entity_poly.entity_id
_entity_poly.type
_entity_poly.pdbx_seq_one_letter_code
_entity_poly.pdbx_strand_id
1 'polypeptide(L)'
;MAVYALPTELICQVFTELASPSDFFNLQLASKSFNAISDVPSVRRAFLEKLFTPSRKHIFATTKEQWSDETFKGICAFLESSNIKPAYTDIRLVIQQVPTSHFCNFLYPSNDVKRAILNLFKSQALPAQSSKPLTIPTLDNDILAQAEYVVYQEATSHMAPRRIFYNVTLKKDSDKFSRDQHFYAIFHHIDCLVAFDDDLNMHAGIPQYKDESIITSAAWESLLSSESVEINNMPTAGGPRRMPVGEEAFSCTLEDLPKPEKPKPCLLRTFSNCELLNDIAKGGLKKGQQFDYVFMYEHEDDDSICMEFCTADDGAVTPRGYLLMTENNIKWQ
;
A
#
# COMPACT_ATOMS: atom_id res chain seq x y z
N MET A 1 10.90 26.74 39.27
CA MET A 1 10.64 27.64 38.11
C MET A 1 9.42 27.11 37.40
N ALA A 2 8.47 27.97 37.08
CA ALA A 2 7.25 27.58 36.40
C ALA A 2 7.50 27.30 34.92
N VAL A 3 7.09 26.15 34.40
CA VAL A 3 7.24 25.79 32.98
C VAL A 3 6.54 26.79 32.05
N TYR A 4 5.46 27.43 32.52
CA TYR A 4 4.73 28.49 31.82
C TYR A 4 5.47 29.84 31.73
N ALA A 5 6.62 29.99 32.40
CA ALA A 5 7.46 31.19 32.31
C ALA A 5 8.57 31.06 31.25
N LEU A 6 8.64 29.91 30.55
CA LEU A 6 9.57 29.70 29.45
C LEU A 6 9.08 30.40 28.17
N PRO A 7 10.00 30.88 27.31
CA PRO A 7 9.68 31.27 25.94
C PRO A 7 8.93 30.17 25.19
N THR A 8 8.00 30.56 24.32
CA THR A 8 7.17 29.65 23.52
C THR A 8 8.02 28.66 22.73
N GLU A 9 9.18 29.08 22.22
CA GLU A 9 10.11 28.27 21.46
C GLU A 9 10.68 27.10 22.29
N LEU A 10 10.99 27.34 23.56
CA LEU A 10 11.47 26.29 24.47
C LEU A 10 10.35 25.33 24.85
N ILE A 11 9.12 25.82 25.00
CA ILE A 11 7.97 24.97 25.27
C ILE A 11 7.65 24.09 24.05
N CYS A 12 7.70 24.66 22.83
CA CYS A 12 7.63 23.90 21.58
C CYS A 12 8.67 22.78 21.55
N GLN A 13 9.92 23.08 21.92
CA GLN A 13 10.99 22.08 21.96
C GLN A 13 10.74 21.00 23.01
N VAL A 14 10.18 21.33 24.17
CA VAL A 14 9.77 20.34 25.18
C VAL A 14 8.76 19.36 24.57
N PHE A 15 7.72 19.87 23.89
CA PHE A 15 6.73 19.02 23.22
C PHE A 15 7.36 18.08 22.18
N THR A 16 8.31 18.57 21.38
CA THR A 16 8.98 17.74 20.36
C THR A 16 9.91 16.70 20.97
N GLU A 17 10.40 16.94 22.19
CA GLU A 17 11.35 16.05 22.86
C GLU A 17 10.70 14.99 23.76
N LEU A 18 9.37 15.00 23.91
CA LEU A 18 8.68 13.99 24.71
C LEU A 18 8.93 12.58 24.17
N ALA A 19 9.02 11.62 25.10
CA ALA A 19 9.37 10.24 24.78
C ALA A 19 8.15 9.43 24.32
N SER A 20 6.95 9.78 24.80
CA SER A 20 5.73 9.02 24.53
C SER A 20 4.56 9.90 24.09
N PRO A 21 3.65 9.35 23.28
CA PRO A 21 2.33 9.93 23.00
C PRO A 21 1.56 10.37 24.24
N SER A 22 1.61 9.56 25.31
CA SER A 22 0.89 9.83 26.55
C SER A 22 1.43 11.06 27.25
N ASP A 23 2.75 11.28 27.24
CA ASP A 23 3.36 12.47 27.82
C ASP A 23 2.97 13.72 27.03
N PHE A 24 2.90 13.63 25.70
CA PHE A 24 2.46 14.72 24.83
C PHE A 24 1.04 15.15 25.18
N PHE A 25 0.14 14.19 25.33
CA PHE A 25 -1.24 14.45 25.70
C PHE A 25 -1.37 15.02 27.12
N ASN A 26 -0.67 14.44 28.10
CA ASN A 26 -0.71 14.92 29.48
C ASN A 26 -0.20 16.36 29.57
N LEU A 27 0.83 16.71 28.78
CA LEU A 27 1.33 18.09 28.71
C LEU A 27 0.34 19.03 28.01
N GLN A 28 -0.32 18.58 26.94
CA GLN A 28 -1.40 19.32 26.28
C GLN A 28 -2.53 19.68 27.25
N LEU A 29 -2.97 18.72 28.07
CA LEU A 29 -4.04 18.91 29.04
C LEU A 29 -3.65 19.82 30.22
N ALA A 30 -2.36 19.99 30.49
CA ALA A 30 -1.90 20.70 31.68
C ALA A 30 -2.22 22.21 31.65
N SER A 31 -2.41 22.83 30.48
CA SER A 31 -2.88 24.22 30.39
C SER A 31 -3.47 24.59 29.02
N LYS A 32 -4.28 25.65 28.96
CA LYS A 32 -4.79 26.20 27.69
C LYS A 32 -3.68 26.66 26.74
N SER A 33 -2.59 27.24 27.28
CA SER A 33 -1.44 27.67 26.49
C SER A 33 -0.67 26.49 25.91
N PHE A 34 -0.51 25.41 26.67
CA PHE A 34 0.09 24.18 26.20
C PHE A 34 -0.78 23.47 25.17
N ASN A 35 -2.10 23.52 25.33
CA ASN A 35 -3.01 23.04 24.30
C ASN A 35 -2.82 23.80 22.97
N ALA A 36 -2.80 25.14 23.03
CA ALA A 36 -2.54 25.96 21.84
C ALA A 36 -1.16 25.69 21.20
N ILE A 37 -0.13 25.42 21.99
CA ILE A 37 1.22 25.07 21.49
C ILE A 37 1.22 23.67 20.87
N SER A 38 0.56 22.71 21.51
CA SER A 38 0.41 21.35 20.98
C SER A 38 -0.38 21.34 19.67
N ASP A 39 -1.18 22.38 19.41
CA ASP A 39 -1.93 22.56 18.17
C ASP A 39 -1.11 23.12 17.01
N VAL A 40 0.09 23.65 17.29
CA VAL A 40 0.98 24.21 16.26
C VAL A 40 1.47 23.09 15.33
N PRO A 41 1.27 23.21 14.00
CA PRO A 41 1.62 22.16 13.04
C PRO A 41 3.10 21.73 13.09
N SER A 42 4.03 22.66 13.28
CA SER A 42 5.47 22.35 13.35
C SER A 42 5.85 21.52 14.57
N VAL A 43 5.23 21.79 15.73
CA VAL A 43 5.45 21.03 16.97
C VAL A 43 4.93 19.60 16.82
N ARG A 44 3.71 19.46 16.30
CA ARG A 44 3.10 18.15 16.00
C ARG A 44 3.94 17.36 15.01
N ARG A 45 4.40 18.02 13.95
CA ARG A 45 5.24 17.42 12.92
C ARG A 45 6.54 16.89 13.53
N ALA A 46 7.27 17.71 14.27
CA ALA A 46 8.55 17.30 14.84
C ALA A 46 8.40 16.19 15.89
N PHE A 47 7.33 16.20 16.69
CA PHE A 47 7.05 15.10 17.63
C PHE A 47 6.71 13.79 16.91
N LEU A 48 5.82 13.85 15.91
CA LEU A 48 5.49 12.70 15.07
C LEU A 48 6.73 12.18 14.33
N GLU A 49 7.50 13.06 13.69
CA GLU A 49 8.76 12.70 13.03
C GLU A 49 9.71 11.99 14.00
N LYS A 50 9.85 12.46 15.24
CA LYS A 50 10.66 11.78 16.26
C LYS A 50 10.13 10.39 16.58
N LEU A 51 8.82 10.21 16.76
CA LEU A 51 8.21 8.90 16.95
C LEU A 51 8.47 7.96 15.74
N PHE A 52 8.52 8.53 14.54
CA PHE A 52 8.78 7.80 13.29
C PHE A 52 10.28 7.68 12.91
N THR A 53 11.18 8.38 13.61
CA THR A 53 12.63 8.48 13.27
C THR A 53 13.45 7.23 13.57
N PRO A 54 13.22 6.48 14.67
CA PRO A 54 13.87 5.18 14.89
C PRO A 54 13.65 4.26 13.69
N SER A 55 12.44 4.28 13.12
CA SER A 55 12.11 3.57 11.89
C SER A 55 12.87 4.14 10.69
N ARG A 56 12.99 5.45 10.50
CA ARG A 56 13.71 6.02 9.34
C ARG A 56 15.18 5.56 9.21
N LYS A 57 15.98 5.66 10.27
CA LYS A 57 17.41 5.27 10.22
C LYS A 57 17.60 3.76 9.99
N HIS A 58 16.62 2.95 10.37
CA HIS A 58 16.63 1.49 10.19
C HIS A 58 16.00 1.07 8.85
N ILE A 59 14.97 1.78 8.37
CA ILE A 59 14.32 1.60 7.06
C ILE A 59 15.30 1.87 5.91
N PHE A 60 16.18 2.87 6.03
CA PHE A 60 17.23 3.12 5.03
C PHE A 60 18.38 2.09 5.10
N ALA A 61 18.57 1.44 6.24
CA ALA A 61 19.66 0.48 6.47
C ALA A 61 19.25 -0.98 6.23
N THR A 62 17.95 -1.30 6.22
CA THR A 62 17.44 -2.65 6.01
C THR A 62 15.96 -2.59 5.62
N THR A 63 15.61 -3.07 4.43
CA THR A 63 14.24 -3.21 3.92
C THR A 63 13.39 -4.26 4.65
N LYS A 64 13.60 -4.49 5.96
CA LYS A 64 13.08 -5.67 6.67
C LYS A 64 12.46 -5.42 8.05
N GLU A 65 12.56 -4.24 8.65
CA GLU A 65 11.95 -4.02 9.97
C GLU A 65 10.54 -3.43 9.86
N GLN A 66 9.58 -4.31 10.14
CA GLN A 66 8.15 -4.01 10.25
C GLN A 66 7.88 -3.19 11.52
N TRP A 67 6.77 -2.45 11.56
CA TRP A 67 6.32 -1.88 12.83
C TRP A 67 6.07 -3.00 13.83
N SER A 68 6.56 -2.81 15.06
CA SER A 68 6.14 -3.63 16.18
C SER A 68 4.69 -3.31 16.56
N ASP A 69 4.00 -4.30 17.13
CA ASP A 69 2.69 -4.10 17.76
C ASP A 69 2.68 -2.94 18.75
N GLU A 70 3.78 -2.74 19.48
CA GLU A 70 3.95 -1.67 20.47
C GLU A 70 3.97 -0.28 19.81
N THR A 71 4.66 -0.15 18.68
CA THR A 71 4.70 1.09 17.89
C THR A 71 3.30 1.44 17.37
N PHE A 72 2.61 0.46 16.80
CA PHE A 72 1.25 0.65 16.27
C PHE A 72 0.25 1.02 17.39
N LYS A 73 0.34 0.35 18.55
CA LYS A 73 -0.44 0.67 19.75
C LYS A 73 -0.20 2.10 20.23
N GLY A 74 1.07 2.51 20.32
CA GLY A 74 1.44 3.85 20.77
C GLY A 74 0.84 4.95 19.90
N ILE A 75 0.82 4.74 18.58
CA ILE A 75 0.24 5.68 17.63
C ILE A 75 -1.29 5.71 17.75
N CYS A 76 -1.95 4.56 17.90
CA CYS A 76 -3.40 4.53 18.12
C CYS A 76 -3.78 5.30 19.41
N ALA A 77 -3.05 5.09 20.50
CA ALA A 77 -3.23 5.82 21.75
C ALA A 77 -2.95 7.32 21.61
N PHE A 78 -1.97 7.70 20.78
CA PHE A 78 -1.72 9.10 20.44
C PHE A 78 -2.92 9.74 19.77
N LEU A 79 -3.48 9.09 18.74
CA LEU A 79 -4.60 9.64 17.98
C LEU A 79 -5.87 9.75 18.82
N GLU A 80 -6.12 8.77 19.68
CA GLU A 80 -7.25 8.77 20.61
C GLU A 80 -7.19 9.97 21.56
N SER A 81 -6.01 10.22 22.11
CA SER A 81 -5.81 11.23 23.12
C SER A 81 -5.69 12.64 22.53
N SER A 82 -4.95 12.81 21.43
CA SER A 82 -4.59 14.13 20.91
C SER A 82 -5.66 14.79 20.05
N ASN A 83 -6.69 14.07 19.59
CA ASN A 83 -7.67 14.52 18.58
C ASN A 83 -6.99 15.04 17.28
N ILE A 84 -5.75 14.60 17.03
CA ILE A 84 -4.95 15.00 15.87
C ILE A 84 -5.28 14.07 14.71
N LYS A 85 -5.56 14.64 13.54
CA LYS A 85 -5.66 13.87 12.29
C LYS A 85 -4.29 13.85 11.61
N PRO A 86 -3.68 12.67 11.42
CA PRO A 86 -2.37 12.58 10.80
C PRO A 86 -2.50 12.86 9.31
N ALA A 87 -1.98 14.00 8.87
CA ALA A 87 -2.05 14.44 7.48
C ALA A 87 -0.68 15.00 7.04
N TYR A 88 0.35 14.14 6.99
CA TYR A 88 1.71 14.59 6.68
C TYR A 88 2.51 13.61 5.83
N THR A 89 3.46 14.15 5.09
CA THR A 89 4.26 13.50 4.04
C THR A 89 5.41 12.64 4.56
N ASP A 90 5.93 12.91 5.76
CA ASP A 90 7.02 12.12 6.36
C ASP A 90 6.54 10.78 6.93
N ILE A 91 5.29 10.76 7.37
CA ILE A 91 4.54 9.58 7.80
C ILE A 91 4.46 8.55 6.65
N ARG A 92 4.47 8.99 5.39
CA ARG A 92 4.40 8.17 4.17
C ARG A 92 5.35 6.97 4.19
N LEU A 93 6.64 7.24 4.31
CA LEU A 93 7.69 6.22 4.19
C LEU A 93 7.61 5.20 5.32
N VAL A 94 7.20 5.67 6.49
CA VAL A 94 7.15 4.83 7.69
C VAL A 94 5.88 3.99 7.69
N ILE A 95 4.77 4.52 7.19
CA ILE A 95 3.50 3.79 7.12
C ILE A 95 3.44 2.76 5.98
N GLN A 96 4.18 2.99 4.89
CA GLN A 96 4.36 2.01 3.83
C GLN A 96 4.88 0.65 4.32
N GLN A 97 5.45 0.58 5.52
CA GLN A 97 5.94 -0.67 6.13
C GLN A 97 4.91 -1.38 7.02
N VAL A 98 3.77 -0.76 7.33
CA VAL A 98 2.80 -1.36 8.25
C VAL A 98 2.09 -2.52 7.58
N PRO A 99 2.18 -3.74 8.15
CA PRO A 99 1.45 -4.88 7.62
C PRO A 99 -0.06 -4.63 7.63
N THR A 100 -0.75 -5.09 6.59
CA THR A 100 -2.23 -4.98 6.52
C THR A 100 -2.91 -5.62 7.73
N SER A 101 -2.31 -6.68 8.30
CA SER A 101 -2.80 -7.35 9.52
C SER A 101 -2.96 -6.41 10.72
N HIS A 102 -2.12 -5.36 10.84
CA HIS A 102 -2.24 -4.38 11.92
C HIS A 102 -3.48 -3.50 11.73
N PHE A 103 -3.91 -3.26 10.49
CA PHE A 103 -5.15 -2.52 10.22
C PHE A 103 -6.40 -3.39 10.43
N CYS A 104 -6.26 -4.70 10.21
CA CYS A 104 -7.35 -5.66 10.28
C CYS A 104 -7.64 -6.15 11.71
N ASN A 105 -6.58 -6.58 12.41
CA ASN A 105 -6.69 -7.37 13.63
C ASN A 105 -6.54 -6.54 14.90
N PHE A 106 -6.21 -5.25 14.77
CA PHE A 106 -6.02 -4.40 15.92
C PHE A 106 -7.36 -4.04 16.58
N LEU A 107 -7.38 -4.17 17.91
CA LEU A 107 -8.51 -3.73 18.72
C LEU A 107 -8.42 -2.23 18.93
N TYR A 108 -9.06 -1.50 18.02
CA TYR A 108 -9.10 -0.05 18.07
C TYR A 108 -9.87 0.45 19.31
N PRO A 109 -9.36 1.47 20.02
CA PRO A 109 -10.07 2.06 21.15
C PRO A 109 -11.43 2.68 20.74
N SER A 110 -11.52 3.22 19.53
CA SER A 110 -12.76 3.76 18.95
C SER A 110 -12.77 3.72 17.43
N ASN A 111 -13.96 3.82 16.83
CA ASN A 111 -14.11 3.93 15.36
C ASN A 111 -13.48 5.21 14.81
N ASP A 112 -13.43 6.30 15.58
CA ASP A 112 -12.77 7.53 15.16
C ASP A 112 -11.26 7.34 15.02
N VAL A 113 -10.64 6.61 15.96
CA VAL A 113 -9.22 6.24 15.86
C VAL A 113 -8.98 5.32 14.67
N LYS A 114 -9.83 4.31 14.48
CA LYS A 114 -9.76 3.42 13.30
C LYS A 114 -9.82 4.20 12.00
N ARG A 115 -10.77 5.15 11.89
CA ARG A 115 -10.92 6.02 10.72
C ARG A 115 -9.71 6.93 10.51
N ALA A 116 -9.16 7.50 11.58
CA ALA A 116 -7.95 8.32 11.52
C ALA A 116 -6.74 7.52 11.05
N ILE A 117 -6.60 6.28 11.53
CA ILE A 117 -5.54 5.35 11.11
C ILE A 117 -5.70 4.94 9.64
N LEU A 118 -6.92 4.60 9.20
CA LEU A 118 -7.18 4.30 7.79
C LEU A 118 -6.91 5.51 6.89
N ASN A 119 -7.10 6.74 7.37
CA ASN A 119 -6.81 7.97 6.63
C ASN A 119 -5.34 8.34 6.52
N LEU A 120 -4.43 7.58 7.15
CA LEU A 120 -3.01 7.91 7.16
C LEU A 120 -2.40 8.07 5.76
N PHE A 121 -2.95 7.37 4.77
CA PHE A 121 -2.49 7.44 3.38
C PHE A 121 -3.22 8.52 2.57
N LYS A 122 -4.33 9.08 3.08
CA LYS A 122 -5.24 9.95 2.31
C LYS A 122 -4.62 11.29 1.91
N SER A 123 -3.55 11.75 2.58
CA SER A 123 -2.79 12.93 2.15
C SER A 123 -2.10 12.75 0.78
N GLN A 124 -1.92 11.51 0.33
CA GLN A 124 -1.32 11.14 -0.95
C GLN A 124 -2.36 10.68 -1.97
N ALA A 125 -3.64 10.76 -1.61
CA ALA A 125 -4.73 10.40 -2.48
C ALA A 125 -4.68 11.23 -3.75
N LEU A 126 -4.44 10.57 -4.87
CA LEU A 126 -4.73 11.14 -6.17
C LEU A 126 -6.23 11.01 -6.41
N PRO A 127 -6.88 12.01 -7.04
CA PRO A 127 -8.15 11.75 -7.70
C PRO A 127 -7.93 10.53 -8.60
N ALA A 128 -8.82 9.56 -8.51
CA ALA A 128 -8.85 8.48 -9.47
C ALA A 128 -9.31 9.07 -10.82
N GLN A 129 -8.41 9.79 -11.52
CA GLN A 129 -8.67 10.27 -12.87
C GLN A 129 -8.98 9.03 -13.70
N SER A 130 -10.20 8.99 -14.24
CA SER A 130 -10.70 7.83 -14.97
C SER A 130 -9.72 7.45 -16.07
N SER A 131 -9.05 6.33 -15.88
CA SER A 131 -8.56 5.53 -16.99
C SER A 131 -8.49 4.06 -16.64
N LYS A 132 -8.37 3.68 -15.35
CA LYS A 132 -8.54 2.30 -14.89
C LYS A 132 -9.16 2.27 -13.48
N PRO A 133 -10.46 1.96 -13.36
CA PRO A 133 -11.16 1.63 -12.12
C PRO A 133 -10.48 0.46 -11.38
N LEU A 134 -11.12 -0.16 -10.39
CA LEU A 134 -10.96 -1.62 -10.26
C LEU A 134 -11.50 -2.20 -11.57
N THR A 135 -10.64 -2.22 -12.60
CA THR A 135 -11.02 -2.55 -13.97
C THR A 135 -11.11 -4.04 -14.00
N ILE A 136 -12.35 -4.51 -14.09
CA ILE A 136 -12.70 -5.81 -14.62
C ILE A 136 -12.94 -5.63 -16.11
N PRO A 137 -12.02 -6.00 -17.00
CA PRO A 137 -12.35 -6.20 -18.40
C PRO A 137 -13.06 -7.55 -18.49
N THR A 138 -14.39 -7.52 -18.45
CA THR A 138 -15.14 -8.48 -19.25
C THR A 138 -14.94 -8.11 -20.73
N LEU A 139 -15.23 -9.04 -21.66
CA LEU A 139 -15.29 -8.72 -23.09
C LEU A 139 -16.25 -7.54 -23.38
N ASP A 140 -17.13 -7.23 -22.43
CA ASP A 140 -17.92 -6.01 -22.32
C ASP A 140 -17.27 -5.04 -21.30
N ASN A 141 -17.17 -3.76 -21.64
CA ASN A 141 -16.52 -2.63 -20.91
C ASN A 141 -17.04 -2.32 -19.49
N ASP A 142 -17.54 -3.29 -18.73
CA ASP A 142 -18.28 -3.05 -17.50
C ASP A 142 -17.39 -3.14 -16.25
N ILE A 143 -17.30 -2.00 -15.57
CA ILE A 143 -16.48 -1.74 -14.37
C ILE A 143 -17.02 -2.50 -13.14
N LEU A 144 -16.15 -3.04 -12.27
CA LEU A 144 -16.57 -3.65 -10.99
C LEU A 144 -17.03 -2.60 -9.99
N ALA A 145 -16.17 -1.61 -9.81
CA ALA A 145 -16.18 -0.69 -8.69
C ALA A 145 -15.41 0.56 -9.08
N GLN A 146 -15.86 1.70 -8.58
CA GLN A 146 -15.28 3.00 -8.86
C GLN A 146 -14.83 3.63 -7.54
N ALA A 147 -13.56 3.97 -7.45
CA ALA A 147 -13.00 4.74 -6.34
C ALA A 147 -12.99 6.24 -6.70
N GLU A 148 -13.18 7.11 -5.71
CA GLU A 148 -12.92 8.55 -5.90
C GLU A 148 -11.43 8.86 -5.82
N TYR A 149 -10.71 8.12 -4.98
CA TYR A 149 -9.30 8.35 -4.74
C TYR A 149 -8.49 7.06 -4.68
N VAL A 150 -7.22 7.15 -5.06
CA VAL A 150 -6.26 6.05 -4.97
C VAL A 150 -4.93 6.55 -4.42
N VAL A 151 -4.30 5.71 -3.60
CA VAL A 151 -2.93 5.86 -3.15
C VAL A 151 -2.12 4.66 -3.62
N TYR A 152 -1.01 4.95 -4.29
CA TYR A 152 -0.02 3.95 -4.70
C TYR A 152 1.09 3.87 -3.65
N GLN A 153 1.44 2.66 -3.23
CA GLN A 153 2.55 2.44 -2.30
C GLN A 153 3.81 2.05 -3.07
N GLU A 154 4.96 2.56 -2.64
CA GLU A 154 6.25 2.11 -3.17
C GLU A 154 6.54 0.72 -2.61
N ALA A 155 6.81 -0.23 -3.51
CA ALA A 155 6.96 -1.64 -3.20
C ALA A 155 8.21 -1.86 -2.33
N THR A 156 8.01 -1.86 -1.01
CA THR A 156 9.08 -1.89 -0.02
C THR A 156 8.87 -3.02 1.00
N SER A 157 7.62 -3.46 1.21
CA SER A 157 7.26 -4.62 2.03
C SER A 157 6.16 -5.43 1.35
N HIS A 158 6.29 -6.75 1.38
CA HIS A 158 5.29 -7.67 0.82
C HIS A 158 4.02 -7.82 1.67
N MET A 159 4.00 -7.26 2.88
CA MET A 159 2.88 -7.35 3.81
C MET A 159 2.02 -6.07 3.85
N ALA A 160 2.53 -4.99 3.29
CA ALA A 160 1.84 -3.71 3.17
C ALA A 160 0.94 -3.70 1.93
N PRO A 161 -0.20 -2.98 1.96
CA PRO A 161 -1.08 -2.90 0.80
C PRO A 161 -0.34 -2.25 -0.37
N ARG A 162 -0.57 -2.73 -1.59
CA ARG A 162 0.07 -2.17 -2.80
C ARG A 162 -0.65 -0.91 -3.25
N ARG A 163 -1.98 -0.95 -3.20
CA ARG A 163 -2.87 0.14 -3.56
C ARG A 163 -3.91 0.30 -2.48
N ILE A 164 -4.29 1.55 -2.20
CA ILE A 164 -5.37 1.86 -1.26
C ILE A 164 -6.37 2.75 -1.98
N PHE A 165 -7.57 2.24 -2.16
CA PHE A 165 -8.68 2.95 -2.77
C PHE A 165 -9.57 3.53 -1.68
N TYR A 166 -10.03 4.78 -1.84
CA TYR A 166 -10.97 5.41 -0.93
C TYR A 166 -12.27 5.78 -1.63
N ASN A 167 -13.36 5.74 -0.86
CA ASN A 167 -14.72 6.03 -1.31
C ASN A 167 -15.06 5.19 -2.56
N VAL A 168 -15.12 3.88 -2.38
CA VAL A 168 -15.30 2.92 -3.46
C VAL A 168 -16.77 2.52 -3.54
N THR A 169 -17.37 2.68 -4.71
CA THR A 169 -18.75 2.25 -4.98
C THR A 169 -18.76 1.08 -5.94
N LEU A 170 -19.39 -0.03 -5.57
CA LEU A 170 -19.61 -1.16 -6.47
C LEU A 170 -20.55 -0.74 -7.61
N LYS A 171 -20.21 -1.15 -8.84
CA LYS A 171 -21.00 -0.93 -10.06
C LYS A 171 -21.71 -2.19 -10.54
N LYS A 172 -21.38 -3.33 -9.96
CA LYS A 172 -22.01 -4.64 -10.20
C LYS A 172 -22.36 -5.29 -8.86
N ASP A 173 -23.36 -6.16 -8.90
CA ASP A 173 -23.60 -7.10 -7.81
C ASP A 173 -22.40 -8.04 -7.69
N SER A 174 -22.00 -8.33 -6.47
CA SER A 174 -21.11 -9.44 -6.14
C SER A 174 -21.90 -10.56 -5.47
N ASP A 175 -21.22 -11.67 -5.18
CA ASP A 175 -21.77 -12.78 -4.41
C ASP A 175 -22.23 -12.41 -3.00
N LYS A 176 -21.69 -11.32 -2.42
CA LYS A 176 -21.97 -10.87 -1.05
C LYS A 176 -22.62 -9.48 -0.96
N PHE A 177 -22.35 -8.59 -1.90
CA PHE A 177 -22.76 -7.19 -1.85
C PHE A 177 -23.55 -6.80 -3.10
N SER A 178 -24.56 -5.96 -2.92
CA SER A 178 -25.30 -5.42 -4.05
C SER A 178 -24.52 -4.31 -4.75
N ARG A 179 -24.89 -4.05 -5.99
CA ARG A 179 -24.54 -2.84 -6.72
C ARG A 179 -24.81 -1.60 -5.85
N ASP A 180 -23.97 -0.59 -6.03
CA ASP A 180 -23.97 0.68 -5.30
C ASP A 180 -23.61 0.56 -3.81
N GLN A 181 -23.20 -0.63 -3.34
CA GLN A 181 -22.55 -0.77 -2.03
C GLN A 181 -21.31 0.13 -1.98
N HIS A 182 -21.22 0.90 -0.90
CA HIS A 182 -20.10 1.79 -0.65
C HIS A 182 -19.12 1.17 0.34
N PHE A 183 -17.84 1.33 0.05
CA PHE A 183 -16.73 1.03 0.94
C PHE A 183 -15.92 2.29 1.19
N TYR A 184 -15.65 2.54 2.46
CA TYR A 184 -14.83 3.66 2.89
C TYR A 184 -13.40 3.56 2.35
N ALA A 185 -12.79 2.38 2.48
CA ALA A 185 -11.44 2.12 2.00
C ALA A 185 -11.27 0.65 1.56
N ILE A 186 -10.47 0.40 0.53
CA ILE A 186 -10.06 -0.94 0.10
C ILE A 186 -8.55 -1.01 0.02
N PHE A 187 -7.97 -1.91 0.80
CA PHE A 187 -6.56 -2.24 0.83
C PHE A 187 -6.35 -3.40 -0.13
N HIS A 188 -5.61 -3.16 -1.20
CA HIS A 188 -5.49 -4.08 -2.32
C HIS A 188 -4.08 -4.67 -2.38
N HIS A 189 -4.03 -6.00 -2.33
CA HIS A 189 -2.86 -6.84 -2.61
C HIS A 189 -3.12 -7.66 -3.87
N ILE A 190 -2.07 -8.33 -4.34
CA ILE A 190 -2.16 -9.22 -5.51
C ILE A 190 -3.07 -10.45 -5.27
N ASP A 191 -3.06 -11.02 -4.07
CA ASP A 191 -3.81 -12.27 -3.79
C ASP A 191 -5.05 -12.05 -2.93
N CYS A 192 -5.15 -10.87 -2.32
CA CYS A 192 -6.23 -10.57 -1.40
C CYS A 192 -6.51 -9.08 -1.39
N LEU A 193 -7.71 -8.75 -0.95
CA LEU A 193 -8.05 -7.39 -0.59
C LEU A 193 -8.83 -7.39 0.70
N VAL A 194 -8.75 -6.26 1.38
CA VAL A 194 -9.51 -6.00 2.60
C VAL A 194 -10.26 -4.70 2.39
N ALA A 195 -11.59 -4.77 2.42
CA ALA A 195 -12.47 -3.63 2.36
C ALA A 195 -12.99 -3.26 3.74
N PHE A 196 -13.13 -1.96 3.99
CA PHE A 196 -13.79 -1.41 5.15
C PHE A 196 -15.02 -0.66 4.68
N ASP A 197 -16.20 -1.04 5.19
CA ASP A 197 -17.45 -0.31 4.90
C ASP A 197 -17.51 1.02 5.67
N ASP A 198 -18.62 1.76 5.54
CA ASP A 198 -18.78 3.07 6.17
C ASP A 198 -18.82 3.01 7.71
N ASP A 199 -19.30 1.88 8.24
CA ASP A 199 -19.28 1.52 9.65
C ASP A 199 -17.92 0.96 10.10
N LEU A 200 -16.96 0.87 9.16
CA LEU A 200 -15.61 0.35 9.32
C LEU A 200 -15.56 -1.15 9.64
N ASN A 201 -16.61 -1.91 9.32
CA ASN A 201 -16.53 -3.36 9.38
C ASN A 201 -15.63 -3.87 8.25
N MET A 202 -14.86 -4.90 8.57
CA MET A 202 -13.87 -5.47 7.67
C MET A 202 -14.49 -6.60 6.84
N HIS A 203 -14.18 -6.59 5.55
CA HIS A 203 -14.58 -7.62 4.59
C HIS A 203 -13.35 -8.07 3.82
N ALA A 204 -13.08 -9.38 3.81
CA ALA A 204 -11.97 -9.94 3.04
C ALA A 204 -12.48 -10.44 1.69
N GLY A 205 -11.67 -10.26 0.65
CA GLY A 205 -11.94 -10.77 -0.69
C GLY A 205 -10.69 -11.28 -1.36
N ILE A 206 -10.87 -12.15 -2.34
CA ILE A 206 -9.80 -12.67 -3.20
C ILE A 206 -10.05 -12.12 -4.62
N PRO A 207 -9.10 -11.36 -5.21
CA PRO A 207 -9.20 -10.94 -6.59
C PRO A 207 -9.16 -12.16 -7.49
N GLN A 208 -10.06 -12.21 -8.46
CA GLN A 208 -10.07 -13.22 -9.51
C GLN A 208 -9.53 -12.61 -10.78
N TYR A 209 -8.59 -13.28 -11.42
CA TYR A 209 -7.94 -12.79 -12.63
C TYR A 209 -8.46 -13.52 -13.85
N LYS A 210 -8.49 -12.80 -14.97
CA LYS A 210 -8.90 -13.32 -16.27
C LYS A 210 -7.92 -12.90 -17.34
N ASP A 211 -7.54 -13.88 -18.16
CA ASP A 211 -6.87 -13.63 -19.43
C ASP A 211 -7.91 -13.27 -20.51
N GLU A 212 -7.53 -12.40 -21.45
CA GLU A 212 -8.33 -11.90 -22.57
C GLU A 212 -9.00 -12.99 -23.43
N SER A 213 -8.69 -14.27 -23.23
CA SER A 213 -9.24 -15.35 -24.03
C SER A 213 -10.02 -16.45 -23.29
N ILE A 214 -9.56 -17.10 -22.20
CA ILE A 214 -10.25 -18.35 -21.76
C ILE A 214 -10.23 -18.65 -20.24
N ILE A 215 -9.22 -18.25 -19.47
CA ILE A 215 -9.05 -18.78 -18.10
C ILE A 215 -9.59 -17.80 -17.06
N THR A 216 -10.53 -18.26 -16.24
CA THR A 216 -10.97 -17.60 -14.99
C THR A 216 -10.47 -18.46 -13.84
N SER A 217 -9.33 -18.10 -13.26
CA SER A 217 -8.75 -18.82 -12.14
C SER A 217 -8.72 -17.91 -10.91
N ALA A 218 -9.08 -18.47 -9.76
CA ALA A 218 -9.12 -17.77 -8.49
C ALA A 218 -7.77 -17.81 -7.71
N ALA A 219 -6.76 -18.51 -8.24
CA ALA A 219 -5.48 -18.70 -7.56
C ALA A 219 -4.40 -19.06 -8.59
N TRP A 220 -3.28 -18.32 -8.63
CA TRP A 220 -2.15 -18.55 -9.54
C TRP A 220 -1.67 -20.01 -9.54
N GLU A 221 -1.80 -20.65 -8.39
CA GLU A 221 -1.51 -22.04 -8.08
C GLU A 221 -2.33 -23.04 -8.92
N SER A 222 -3.44 -22.60 -9.52
CA SER A 222 -4.21 -23.42 -10.45
C SER A 222 -3.69 -23.37 -11.89
N LEU A 223 -2.85 -22.38 -12.23
CA LEU A 223 -2.21 -22.26 -13.54
C LEU A 223 -0.92 -23.07 -13.60
N LEU A 224 -0.11 -23.02 -12.55
CA LEU A 224 1.18 -23.69 -12.48
C LEU A 224 1.43 -24.30 -11.10
N SER A 225 2.15 -25.42 -11.09
CA SER A 225 2.80 -25.96 -9.90
C SER A 225 4.22 -25.40 -9.86
N SER A 226 4.73 -25.03 -8.69
CA SER A 226 6.10 -24.55 -8.51
C SER A 226 6.73 -25.17 -7.26
N GLU A 227 8.03 -25.42 -7.29
CA GLU A 227 8.75 -25.90 -6.11
C GLU A 227 8.95 -24.80 -5.06
N SER A 228 9.27 -23.58 -5.52
CA SER A 228 9.49 -22.44 -4.64
C SER A 228 8.87 -21.17 -5.21
N VAL A 229 8.42 -20.30 -4.31
CA VAL A 229 7.89 -18.98 -4.64
C VAL A 229 8.62 -17.92 -3.82
N GLU A 230 9.26 -16.99 -4.51
CA GLU A 230 9.85 -15.80 -3.90
C GLU A 230 8.89 -14.62 -4.08
N ILE A 231 8.54 -13.97 -2.99
CA ILE A 231 7.71 -12.76 -2.99
C ILE A 231 8.65 -11.56 -3.04
N ASN A 232 8.81 -10.99 -4.23
CA ASN A 232 9.77 -9.93 -4.48
C ASN A 232 9.23 -8.58 -4.05
N ASN A 233 8.08 -8.18 -4.61
CA ASN A 233 7.56 -6.80 -4.54
C ASN A 233 8.67 -5.75 -4.75
N MET A 234 9.44 -5.92 -5.83
CA MET A 234 10.57 -5.04 -6.18
C MET A 234 10.24 -4.26 -7.45
N PRO A 235 10.61 -2.98 -7.59
CA PRO A 235 10.48 -2.27 -8.86
C PRO A 235 11.21 -3.02 -9.99
N THR A 236 10.59 -3.16 -11.16
CA THR A 236 11.32 -3.63 -12.35
C THR A 236 12.33 -2.55 -12.74
N ALA A 237 13.56 -2.94 -13.05
CA ALA A 237 14.57 -2.01 -13.48
C ALA A 237 14.16 -1.41 -14.83
N GLY A 238 13.56 -0.22 -14.80
CA GLY A 238 13.38 0.57 -16.01
C GLY A 238 14.75 0.79 -16.66
N GLY A 239 14.83 0.66 -17.99
CA GLY A 239 16.06 0.87 -18.75
C GLY A 239 16.76 2.20 -18.39
N PRO A 240 18.07 2.31 -18.64
CA PRO A 240 18.89 3.40 -18.13
C PRO A 240 18.32 4.78 -18.50
N ARG A 241 17.76 5.49 -17.52
CA ARG A 241 17.38 6.90 -17.67
C ARG A 241 18.66 7.75 -17.62
N ARG A 242 18.82 8.64 -18.60
CA ARG A 242 19.84 9.70 -18.55
C ARG A 242 19.61 10.52 -17.27
N MET A 243 20.58 10.51 -16.36
CA MET A 243 20.56 11.42 -15.22
C MET A 243 20.68 12.86 -15.74
N PRO A 244 19.88 13.81 -15.24
CA PRO A 244 20.25 15.22 -15.34
C PRO A 244 21.48 15.42 -14.46
N VAL A 245 22.55 15.96 -15.05
CA VAL A 245 23.72 16.43 -14.32
C VAL A 245 23.35 17.76 -13.67
N GLY A 246 23.28 17.79 -12.36
CA GLY A 246 23.10 19.00 -11.57
C GLY A 246 23.26 18.71 -10.08
N GLU A 247 24.37 19.17 -9.50
CA GLU A 247 24.53 19.27 -8.05
C GLU A 247 23.57 20.35 -7.54
N GLU A 248 22.49 19.97 -6.85
CA GLU A 248 21.78 20.91 -5.99
C GLU A 248 21.50 20.31 -4.62
N ALA A 249 21.92 21.06 -3.61
CA ALA A 249 21.91 20.74 -2.21
C ALA A 249 20.49 20.61 -1.67
N PHE A 250 20.33 19.69 -0.71
CA PHE A 250 19.12 19.42 0.06
C PHE A 250 18.50 20.70 0.65
N SER A 251 17.45 21.18 0.00
CA SER A 251 16.41 22.01 0.60
C SER A 251 15.09 21.33 0.25
N CYS A 252 14.47 20.68 1.23
CA CYS A 252 13.18 20.02 1.02
C CYS A 252 12.09 21.00 1.48
N THR A 253 11.64 21.87 0.59
CA THR A 253 10.42 22.65 0.84
C THR A 253 9.19 21.83 0.45
N LEU A 254 8.00 22.21 0.94
CA LEU A 254 6.73 21.53 0.64
C LEU A 254 6.43 21.45 -0.88
N GLU A 255 7.09 22.27 -1.69
CA GLU A 255 6.94 22.35 -3.14
C GLU A 255 7.92 21.42 -3.90
N ASP A 256 8.95 20.89 -3.22
CA ASP A 256 9.94 19.96 -3.78
C ASP A 256 9.52 18.48 -3.68
N LEU A 257 8.27 18.24 -3.25
CA LEU A 257 7.75 16.89 -3.14
C LEU A 257 7.52 16.32 -4.55
N PRO A 258 8.06 15.12 -4.86
CA PRO A 258 7.72 14.44 -6.09
C PRO A 258 6.21 14.28 -6.14
N LYS A 259 5.59 14.77 -7.22
CA LYS A 259 4.16 14.59 -7.47
C LYS A 259 3.85 13.10 -7.37
N PRO A 260 2.69 12.68 -6.86
CA PRO A 260 2.37 11.28 -6.82
C PRO A 260 2.29 10.77 -8.27
N GLU A 261 3.23 9.92 -8.67
CA GLU A 261 3.31 9.35 -10.01
C GLU A 261 2.59 8.01 -10.05
N LYS A 262 2.16 7.59 -11.25
CA LYS A 262 1.67 6.22 -11.47
C LYS A 262 2.76 5.23 -11.02
N PRO A 263 2.37 4.07 -10.46
CA PRO A 263 3.33 3.09 -9.98
C PRO A 263 4.26 2.68 -11.12
N LYS A 264 5.56 2.61 -10.83
CA LYS A 264 6.49 1.91 -11.71
C LYS A 264 6.15 0.42 -11.63
N PRO A 265 6.22 -0.31 -12.74
CA PRO A 265 5.93 -1.72 -12.72
C PRO A 265 6.84 -2.43 -11.73
N CYS A 266 6.30 -3.43 -11.06
CA CYS A 266 6.99 -4.16 -10.02
C CYS A 266 7.01 -5.65 -10.36
N LEU A 267 8.14 -6.30 -10.10
CA LEU A 267 8.23 -7.74 -9.97
C LEU A 267 7.54 -8.15 -8.67
N LEU A 268 6.46 -8.90 -8.80
CA LEU A 268 5.58 -9.30 -7.71
C LEU A 268 6.05 -10.63 -7.13
N ARG A 269 6.28 -11.62 -8.00
CA ARG A 269 6.76 -12.96 -7.62
C ARG A 269 7.70 -13.57 -8.63
N THR A 270 8.56 -14.45 -8.13
CA THR A 270 9.34 -15.37 -8.94
C THR A 270 8.97 -16.77 -8.50
N PHE A 271 8.48 -17.58 -9.43
CA PHE A 271 8.26 -19.01 -9.21
C PHE A 271 9.42 -19.76 -9.85
N SER A 272 9.94 -20.78 -9.19
CA SER A 272 11.04 -21.60 -9.70
C SER A 272 10.62 -23.06 -9.85
N ASN A 273 11.20 -23.75 -10.84
CA ASN A 273 10.91 -25.15 -11.18
C ASN A 273 9.41 -25.38 -11.33
N CYS A 274 8.85 -24.74 -12.36
CA CYS A 274 7.42 -24.65 -12.57
C CYS A 274 6.94 -25.64 -13.63
N GLU A 275 5.80 -26.28 -13.37
CA GLU A 275 5.06 -27.07 -14.35
C GLU A 275 3.72 -26.40 -14.65
N LEU A 276 3.43 -26.18 -15.94
CA LEU A 276 2.16 -25.62 -16.35
C LEU A 276 1.03 -26.67 -16.26
N LEU A 277 -0.04 -26.36 -15.53
CA LEU A 277 -1.12 -27.31 -15.24
C LEU A 277 -2.24 -27.30 -16.30
N ASN A 278 -2.34 -26.22 -17.08
CA ASN A 278 -3.38 -26.00 -18.08
C ASN A 278 -2.79 -25.48 -19.40
N ASP A 279 -3.44 -25.80 -20.52
CA ASP A 279 -3.06 -25.22 -21.81
C ASP A 279 -3.37 -23.72 -21.83
N ILE A 280 -2.42 -22.91 -22.32
CA ILE A 280 -2.63 -21.48 -22.55
C ILE A 280 -2.70 -21.27 -24.07
N ALA A 281 -3.89 -20.88 -24.54
CA ALA A 281 -4.18 -20.74 -25.97
C ALA A 281 -3.29 -19.69 -26.66
N LYS A 282 -2.97 -18.59 -25.96
CA LYS A 282 -2.04 -17.55 -26.42
C LYS A 282 -0.60 -17.92 -26.02
N GLY A 283 0.32 -17.91 -26.98
CA GLY A 283 1.74 -18.16 -26.72
C GLY A 283 2.21 -19.62 -26.91
N GLY A 284 1.31 -20.55 -27.23
CA GLY A 284 1.68 -21.94 -27.55
C GLY A 284 2.19 -22.74 -26.35
N LEU A 285 1.87 -22.28 -25.13
CA LEU A 285 2.23 -22.96 -23.89
C LEU A 285 1.26 -24.12 -23.65
N LYS A 286 1.81 -25.31 -23.39
CA LYS A 286 1.04 -26.55 -23.25
C LYS A 286 1.15 -27.09 -21.84
N LYS A 287 0.08 -27.69 -21.36
CA LYS A 287 0.05 -28.44 -20.11
C LYS A 287 1.20 -29.44 -20.05
N GLY A 288 1.85 -29.52 -18.89
CA GLY A 288 3.00 -30.37 -18.60
C GLY A 288 4.34 -29.79 -19.07
N GLN A 289 4.36 -28.61 -19.71
CA GLN A 289 5.62 -27.91 -19.98
C GLN A 289 6.27 -27.44 -18.68
N GLN A 290 7.59 -27.59 -18.64
CA GLN A 290 8.44 -27.21 -17.52
C GLN A 290 9.14 -25.88 -17.82
N PHE A 291 9.25 -25.04 -16.81
CA PHE A 291 9.90 -23.75 -16.84
C PHE A 291 10.81 -23.61 -15.64
N ASP A 292 12.05 -23.16 -15.84
CA ASP A 292 12.96 -22.92 -14.72
C ASP A 292 12.46 -21.75 -13.87
N TYR A 293 11.90 -20.72 -14.52
CA TYR A 293 11.37 -19.53 -13.86
C TYR A 293 10.05 -19.07 -14.47
N VAL A 294 9.15 -18.58 -13.62
CA VAL A 294 8.01 -17.76 -14.02
C VAL A 294 8.05 -16.46 -13.26
N PHE A 295 8.16 -15.34 -13.99
CA PHE A 295 8.16 -14.00 -13.41
C PHE A 295 6.77 -13.41 -13.48
N MET A 296 6.25 -12.96 -12.34
CA MET A 296 4.98 -12.26 -12.28
C MET A 296 5.22 -10.80 -11.96
N TYR A 297 4.83 -9.89 -12.85
CA TYR A 297 5.07 -8.46 -12.72
C TYR A 297 3.91 -7.61 -13.23
N GLU A 298 3.80 -6.37 -12.76
CA GLU A 298 2.85 -5.40 -13.33
C GLU A 298 3.29 -4.99 -14.73
N HIS A 299 2.34 -4.79 -15.63
CA HIS A 299 2.62 -4.31 -16.97
C HIS A 299 2.74 -2.77 -17.00
N GLU A 300 3.57 -2.21 -17.89
CA GLU A 300 3.88 -0.76 -17.94
C GLU A 300 2.69 0.09 -18.42
N ASP A 301 1.96 -0.42 -19.41
CA ASP A 301 0.94 0.35 -20.12
C ASP A 301 -0.48 0.11 -19.57
N ASP A 302 -0.66 -0.96 -18.81
CA ASP A 302 -1.94 -1.33 -18.24
C ASP A 302 -1.86 -1.95 -16.85
N ASP A 303 -2.96 -1.83 -16.09
CA ASP A 303 -3.09 -2.44 -14.76
C ASP A 303 -3.24 -3.97 -14.82
N SER A 304 -2.69 -4.59 -15.86
CA SER A 304 -2.61 -6.04 -15.98
C SER A 304 -1.37 -6.57 -15.26
N ILE A 305 -1.45 -7.84 -14.91
CA ILE A 305 -0.34 -8.62 -14.39
C ILE A 305 0.16 -9.51 -15.51
N CYS A 306 1.44 -9.35 -15.85
CA CYS A 306 2.14 -10.24 -16.76
C CYS A 306 2.74 -11.40 -15.99
N MET A 307 2.50 -12.62 -16.46
CA MET A 307 3.28 -13.81 -16.10
C MET A 307 4.13 -14.21 -17.29
N GLU A 308 5.44 -14.01 -17.19
CA GLU A 308 6.41 -14.42 -18.21
C GLU A 308 7.02 -15.77 -17.84
N PHE A 309 6.95 -16.72 -18.76
CA PHE A 309 7.42 -18.09 -18.60
C PHE A 309 8.80 -18.22 -19.25
N CYS A 310 9.79 -18.65 -18.49
CA CYS A 310 11.19 -18.63 -18.91
C CYS A 310 11.89 -19.98 -18.70
N THR A 311 12.84 -20.28 -19.58
CA THR A 311 13.77 -21.41 -19.46
C THR A 311 15.20 -20.90 -19.38
N ALA A 312 16.02 -21.57 -18.58
CA ALA A 312 17.43 -21.27 -18.43
C ALA A 312 18.25 -22.14 -19.38
N ASP A 313 18.73 -21.55 -20.47
CA ASP A 313 19.61 -22.21 -21.43
C ASP A 313 21.01 -21.59 -21.30
N ASP A 314 22.03 -22.40 -20.98
CA ASP A 314 23.44 -21.98 -20.84
C ASP A 314 23.66 -20.74 -19.95
N GLY A 315 22.89 -20.63 -18.86
CA GLY A 315 22.98 -19.53 -17.90
C GLY A 315 22.27 -18.24 -18.32
N ALA A 316 21.67 -18.20 -19.52
CA ALA A 316 20.79 -17.13 -19.96
C ALA A 316 19.33 -17.53 -19.74
N VAL A 317 18.56 -16.65 -19.10
CA VAL A 317 17.12 -16.84 -18.93
C VAL A 317 16.42 -16.33 -20.19
N THR A 318 15.75 -17.23 -20.91
CA THR A 318 15.07 -16.92 -22.17
C THR A 318 13.56 -17.02 -22.03
N PRO A 319 12.81 -15.98 -22.46
CA PRO A 319 11.35 -16.02 -22.41
C PRO A 319 10.80 -16.97 -23.47
N ARG A 320 9.85 -17.81 -23.06
CA ARG A 320 9.17 -18.83 -23.88
C ARG A 320 7.75 -18.41 -24.25
N GLY A 321 7.15 -17.53 -23.46
CA GLY A 321 5.81 -17.01 -23.65
C GLY A 321 5.38 -16.18 -22.45
N TYR A 322 4.23 -15.54 -22.55
CA TYR A 322 3.68 -14.74 -21.47
C TYR A 322 2.15 -14.83 -21.44
N LEU A 323 1.59 -14.50 -20.27
CA LEU A 323 0.15 -14.38 -20.04
C LEU A 323 -0.12 -13.00 -19.43
N LEU A 324 -1.01 -12.22 -20.05
CA LEU A 324 -1.50 -10.96 -19.51
C LEU A 324 -2.84 -11.18 -18.85
N MET A 325 -2.94 -10.84 -17.57
CA MET A 325 -4.15 -11.08 -16.80
C MET A 325 -4.65 -9.79 -16.21
N THR A 326 -5.95 -9.61 -16.28
CA THR A 326 -6.63 -8.46 -15.72
C THR A 326 -7.53 -8.94 -14.59
N GLU A 327 -7.67 -8.11 -13.56
CA GLU A 327 -8.65 -8.41 -12.52
C GLU A 327 -10.02 -8.55 -13.17
N ASN A 328 -10.85 -9.50 -12.73
CA ASN A 328 -12.13 -9.82 -13.36
C ASN A 328 -13.26 -10.05 -12.36
N ASN A 329 -13.00 -10.31 -11.10
CA ASN A 329 -14.01 -10.29 -10.05
C ASN A 329 -13.34 -10.22 -8.68
N ILE A 330 -14.16 -10.08 -7.63
CA ILE A 330 -13.74 -10.33 -6.25
C ILE A 330 -14.63 -11.42 -5.70
N LYS A 331 -14.02 -12.49 -5.20
CA LYS A 331 -14.72 -13.51 -4.41
C LYS A 331 -14.66 -13.10 -2.95
N TRP A 332 -15.79 -12.69 -2.38
CA TRP A 332 -15.86 -12.24 -0.99
C TRP A 332 -15.97 -13.42 -0.03
N GLN A 333 -15.42 -13.26 1.18
CA GLN A 333 -15.45 -14.27 2.25
C GLN A 333 -16.50 -13.97 3.32
#